data_AF-A0A164P1L8-F1
#
_entry.id   AF-A0A164P1L8-F1
#
_cell.length_a   1.000
_cell.length_b   1.000
_cell.length_c   1.000
_cell.angle_alpha   90.00
_cell.angle_beta   90.00
_cell.angle_gamma   90.00
#
_symmetry.space_group_name_H-M   'P 1'
#
loop_
_entity.id
_entity.type
_entity.pdbx_description
1 polymer ?
#
loop_
_entity_poly.entity_id
_entity_poly.type
_entity_poly.pdbx_seq_one_letter_code
_entity_poly.pdbx_strand_id
1 'polypeptide(L)'
;MRAAIRGKTATGPDASWWSRVGFWAGVSVIQLVVLEFVVSATWRGLYSYRTNFVSELGVAFCGPAGNWPCSKLYVLMNFSIALFNAALVVAALAWMITGVLDVRGGVLLSVAGLGGIVAGTVNQGLNYQIHSFGAMVVLIVGSLGIIVAGGHRTLDRTSKITVTALGGIALAAALFFISGHHFGIGIGAVERIAVYSILVATVVLAFAHRNTARRVAARAGATNDDRRR
;
A
#
# COMPACT_ATOMS: atom_id res chain seq x y z
N MET A 1 -18.68 15.10 23.80
CA MET A 1 -18.24 14.13 22.77
C MET A 1 -17.00 14.58 21.96
N ARG A 2 -16.09 15.41 22.51
CA ARG A 2 -14.87 15.92 21.83
C ARG A 2 -13.54 15.39 22.40
N ALA A 3 -13.60 14.53 23.42
CA ALA A 3 -12.41 14.04 24.13
C ALA A 3 -11.76 12.78 23.50
N ALA A 4 -12.42 12.12 22.54
CA ALA A 4 -11.97 10.84 21.98
C ALA A 4 -11.03 10.97 20.76
N ILE A 5 -10.77 12.18 20.25
CA ILE A 5 -9.98 12.41 19.02
C ILE A 5 -8.75 13.27 19.32
N ARG A 6 -8.06 12.98 20.42
CA ARG A 6 -6.63 13.28 20.54
C ARG A 6 -5.97 11.94 20.69
N GLY A 7 -5.27 11.49 19.65
CA GLY A 7 -4.47 10.26 19.65
C GLY A 7 -3.45 10.31 20.78
N LYS A 8 -3.87 9.90 21.98
CA LYS A 8 -2.98 9.40 23.00
C LYS A 8 -2.50 8.06 22.45
N THR A 9 -1.18 7.90 22.35
CA THR A 9 -0.57 6.59 22.13
C THR A 9 -1.12 5.67 23.22
N ALA A 10 -1.97 4.71 22.86
CA ALA A 10 -2.48 3.75 23.82
C ALA A 10 -1.27 3.05 24.43
N THR A 11 -1.19 3.03 25.77
CA THR A 11 -0.12 2.37 26.52
C THR A 11 -0.78 1.22 27.26
N GLY A 12 -0.79 0.03 26.64
CA GLY A 12 -1.42 -1.17 27.17
C GLY A 12 -1.12 -2.40 26.31
N PRO A 13 -1.45 -3.62 26.78
CA PRO A 13 -1.26 -4.87 26.02
C PRO A 13 -1.92 -4.79 24.64
N ASP A 14 -3.07 -4.14 24.56
CA ASP A 14 -3.82 -3.92 23.33
C ASP A 14 -3.03 -3.12 22.28
N ALA A 15 -2.38 -2.04 22.71
CA ALA A 15 -1.54 -1.24 21.82
C ALA A 15 -0.31 -2.02 21.31
N SER A 16 0.19 -2.96 22.11
CA SER A 16 1.35 -3.77 21.75
C SER A 16 1.02 -4.79 20.65
N TRP A 17 -0.17 -5.40 20.66
CA TRP A 17 -0.56 -6.34 19.60
C TRP A 17 -0.92 -5.59 18.32
N TRP A 18 -1.69 -4.50 18.40
CA TRP A 18 -2.02 -3.67 17.23
C TRP A 18 -0.76 -3.11 16.57
N SER A 19 0.26 -2.74 17.36
CA SER A 19 1.56 -2.33 16.82
C SER A 19 2.25 -3.45 16.02
N ARG A 20 2.19 -4.70 16.49
CA ARG A 20 2.74 -5.86 15.77
C ARG A 20 1.95 -6.15 14.49
N VAL A 21 0.63 -6.08 14.55
CA VAL A 21 -0.23 -6.30 13.38
C VAL A 21 0.01 -5.23 12.33
N GLY A 22 0.02 -3.95 12.71
CA GLY A 22 0.30 -2.86 11.79
C GLY A 22 1.69 -2.98 11.15
N PHE A 23 2.70 -3.43 11.90
CA PHE A 23 4.03 -3.69 11.36
C PHE A 23 4.01 -4.82 10.33
N TRP A 24 3.48 -6.00 10.68
CA TRP A 24 3.53 -7.16 9.79
C TRP A 24 2.63 -7.00 8.56
N ALA A 25 1.44 -6.40 8.71
CA ALA A 25 0.59 -6.05 7.58
C ALA A 25 1.27 -5.02 6.66
N GLY A 26 1.91 -4.00 7.23
CA GLY A 26 2.63 -2.99 6.45
C GLY A 26 3.86 -3.54 5.72
N VAL A 27 4.51 -4.59 6.22
CA VAL A 27 5.63 -5.26 5.56
C VAL A 27 5.15 -6.30 4.54
N SER A 28 4.03 -7.00 4.80
CA SER A 28 3.55 -8.08 3.93
C SER A 28 3.20 -7.60 2.54
N VAL A 29 2.95 -6.31 2.32
CA VAL A 29 2.74 -5.70 0.99
C VAL A 29 3.85 -6.03 -0.02
N ILE A 30 5.07 -6.32 0.43
CA ILE A 30 6.21 -6.74 -0.40
C ILE A 30 5.90 -7.99 -1.24
N GLN A 31 4.97 -8.84 -0.78
CA GLN A 31 4.55 -10.04 -1.51
C GLN A 31 4.05 -9.73 -2.93
N LEU A 32 3.55 -8.51 -3.19
CA LEU A 32 3.11 -8.10 -4.52
C LEU A 32 4.24 -8.19 -5.55
N VAL A 33 5.41 -7.63 -5.24
CA VAL A 33 6.56 -7.63 -6.16
C VAL A 33 7.10 -9.04 -6.37
N VAL A 34 7.11 -9.85 -5.32
CA VAL A 34 7.55 -11.25 -5.41
C VAL A 34 6.63 -12.05 -6.32
N LEU A 35 5.31 -11.94 -6.13
CA LEU A 35 4.35 -12.66 -6.95
C LEU A 35 4.23 -12.09 -8.37
N GLU A 36 4.39 -10.78 -8.55
CA GLU A 36 4.49 -10.18 -9.89
C GLU A 36 5.65 -10.80 -10.68
N PHE A 37 6.84 -10.93 -10.06
CA PHE A 37 8.00 -11.55 -10.67
C PHE A 37 7.78 -13.04 -11.00
N VAL A 38 7.17 -13.80 -10.08
CA VAL A 38 6.89 -15.22 -10.30
C VAL A 38 5.84 -15.42 -11.40
N VAL A 39 4.75 -14.65 -11.36
CA VAL A 39 3.66 -14.81 -12.32
C VAL A 39 4.08 -14.31 -13.71
N SER A 40 4.87 -13.23 -13.81
CA SER A 40 5.39 -12.74 -15.10
C SER A 40 6.29 -13.77 -15.79
N ALA A 41 7.05 -14.57 -15.04
CA ALA A 41 7.85 -15.66 -15.58
C ALA A 41 7.01 -16.79 -16.20
N THR A 42 5.72 -16.90 -15.83
CA THR A 42 4.78 -17.88 -16.40
C THR A 42 3.89 -17.30 -17.50
N TRP A 43 4.12 -16.04 -17.88
CA TRP A 43 3.36 -15.36 -18.92
C TRP A 43 3.63 -15.97 -20.29
N ARG A 44 2.58 -16.07 -21.11
CA ARG A 44 2.68 -16.54 -22.49
C ARG A 44 3.25 -15.43 -23.37
N GLY A 45 4.42 -15.69 -23.95
CA GLY A 45 5.14 -14.73 -24.79
C GLY A 45 6.07 -13.84 -23.96
N LEU A 46 6.47 -12.70 -24.51
CA LEU A 46 7.38 -11.77 -23.84
C LEU A 46 6.58 -10.78 -22.99
N TYR A 47 6.52 -11.03 -21.67
CA TYR A 47 6.02 -10.03 -20.73
C TYR A 47 7.02 -8.87 -20.61
N SER A 48 6.52 -7.64 -20.72
CA SER A 48 7.33 -6.44 -20.65
C SER A 48 6.85 -5.54 -19.52
N TYR A 49 7.70 -5.35 -18.51
CA TYR A 49 7.49 -4.40 -17.41
C TYR A 49 7.32 -2.94 -17.89
N ARG A 50 7.71 -2.67 -19.14
CA ARG A 50 7.61 -1.36 -19.78
C ARG A 50 6.21 -1.10 -20.34
N THR A 51 5.59 -2.12 -20.93
CA THR A 51 4.38 -1.96 -21.77
C THR A 51 3.15 -2.67 -21.22
N ASN A 52 3.34 -3.75 -20.48
CA ASN A 52 2.25 -4.53 -19.90
C ASN A 52 1.88 -3.99 -18.52
N PHE A 53 0.58 -3.97 -18.24
CA PHE A 53 0.09 -3.61 -16.92
C PHE A 53 0.39 -4.68 -15.89
N VAL A 54 0.47 -4.29 -14.62
CA VAL A 54 0.59 -5.25 -13.51
C VAL A 54 -0.68 -6.10 -13.41
N SER A 55 -1.85 -5.48 -13.62
CA SER A 55 -3.16 -6.15 -13.62
C SER A 55 -3.34 -7.18 -14.74
N GLU A 56 -2.60 -7.07 -15.86
CA GLU A 56 -2.66 -8.05 -16.96
C GLU A 56 -2.25 -9.44 -16.49
N LEU A 57 -1.30 -9.54 -15.56
CA LEU A 57 -0.88 -10.81 -14.95
C LEU A 57 -2.04 -11.57 -14.28
N GLY A 58 -3.11 -10.86 -13.91
CA GLY A 58 -4.34 -11.38 -13.34
C GLY A 58 -5.40 -11.87 -14.35
N VAL A 59 -5.13 -11.79 -15.65
CA VAL A 59 -6.06 -12.22 -16.71
C VAL A 59 -5.76 -13.65 -17.16
N ALA A 60 -6.79 -14.49 -17.21
CA ALA A 60 -6.67 -15.88 -17.62
C ALA A 60 -6.44 -16.05 -19.13
N PHE A 61 -7.19 -15.30 -19.96
CA PHE A 61 -7.20 -15.44 -21.42
C PHE A 61 -7.05 -14.11 -22.17
N CYS A 62 -6.36 -14.12 -23.31
CA CYS A 62 -6.01 -12.97 -24.15
C CYS A 62 -5.95 -13.39 -25.62
N GLY A 63 -5.42 -12.50 -26.47
CA GLY A 63 -5.39 -12.66 -27.92
C GLY A 63 -6.64 -12.10 -28.59
N PRO A 64 -6.68 -12.07 -29.94
CA PRO A 64 -7.76 -11.43 -30.68
C PRO A 64 -9.15 -11.99 -30.38
N ALA A 65 -9.23 -13.29 -30.08
CA ALA A 65 -10.46 -13.99 -29.73
C ALA A 65 -10.64 -14.19 -28.21
N GLY A 66 -9.73 -13.68 -27.37
CA GLY A 66 -9.82 -13.75 -25.91
C GLY A 66 -9.78 -15.16 -25.31
N ASN A 67 -9.24 -16.15 -26.03
CA ASN A 67 -9.25 -17.56 -25.64
C ASN A 67 -7.84 -18.18 -25.47
N TRP A 68 -6.77 -17.39 -25.60
CA TRP A 68 -5.41 -17.89 -25.44
C TRP A 68 -4.97 -17.73 -23.99
N PRO A 69 -4.46 -18.79 -23.32
CA PRO A 69 -4.05 -18.69 -21.93
C PRO A 69 -2.85 -17.74 -21.78
N CYS A 70 -3.00 -16.65 -21.03
CA CYS A 70 -1.94 -15.64 -20.85
C CYS A 70 -1.04 -15.95 -19.69
N SER A 71 -1.61 -16.39 -18.58
CA SER A 71 -0.90 -16.63 -17.33
C SER A 71 -1.48 -17.86 -16.66
N LYS A 72 -0.67 -18.89 -16.46
CA LYS A 72 -1.10 -20.10 -15.73
C LYS A 72 -1.39 -19.80 -14.26
N LEU A 73 -0.74 -18.77 -13.71
CA LEU A 73 -0.82 -18.38 -12.30
C LEU A 73 -1.64 -17.09 -12.10
N TYR A 74 -2.57 -16.78 -13.01
CA TYR A 74 -3.35 -15.54 -12.92
C TYR A 74 -4.12 -15.38 -11.61
N VAL A 75 -4.62 -16.50 -11.05
CA VAL A 75 -5.31 -16.54 -9.75
C VAL A 75 -4.39 -16.06 -8.63
N LEU A 76 -3.10 -16.46 -8.67
CA LEU A 76 -2.11 -16.06 -7.68
C LEU A 76 -1.84 -14.55 -7.73
N MET A 77 -1.83 -13.95 -8.92
CA MET A 77 -1.70 -12.50 -9.06
C MET A 77 -2.92 -11.76 -8.53
N ASN A 78 -4.13 -12.18 -8.88
CA ASN A 78 -5.37 -11.57 -8.39
C ASN A 78 -5.46 -11.62 -6.86
N PHE A 79 -5.12 -12.78 -6.28
CA PHE A 79 -5.01 -12.96 -4.84
C PHE A 79 -3.95 -12.04 -4.23
N SER A 80 -2.78 -11.94 -4.87
CA SER A 80 -1.70 -11.03 -4.44
C SER A 80 -2.15 -9.57 -4.40
N ILE A 81 -2.83 -9.10 -5.45
CA ILE A 81 -3.35 -7.73 -5.52
C ILE A 81 -4.36 -7.51 -4.39
N ALA A 82 -5.30 -8.44 -4.19
CA ALA A 82 -6.27 -8.34 -3.10
C ALA A 82 -5.60 -8.36 -1.71
N LEU A 83 -4.60 -9.22 -1.51
CA LEU A 83 -3.87 -9.37 -0.24
C LEU A 83 -3.03 -8.14 0.09
N PHE A 84 -2.31 -7.57 -0.89
CA PHE A 84 -1.59 -6.30 -0.74
C PHE A 84 -2.52 -5.20 -0.20
N ASN A 85 -3.71 -5.09 -0.80
CA ASN A 85 -4.65 -4.04 -0.47
C ASN A 85 -5.37 -4.30 0.86
N ALA A 86 -5.69 -5.56 1.19
CA ALA A 86 -6.19 -5.93 2.51
C ALA A 86 -5.16 -5.64 3.61
N ALA A 87 -3.88 -5.94 3.36
CA ALA A 87 -2.79 -5.62 4.28
C ALA A 87 -2.66 -4.11 4.49
N LEU A 88 -2.86 -3.29 3.45
CA LEU A 88 -2.89 -1.83 3.56
C LEU A 88 -4.03 -1.35 4.48
N VAL A 89 -5.25 -1.90 4.34
CA VAL A 89 -6.38 -1.58 5.24
C VAL A 89 -6.03 -1.94 6.68
N VAL A 90 -5.57 -3.17 6.91
CA VAL A 90 -5.23 -3.65 8.26
C VAL A 90 -4.12 -2.80 8.90
N ALA A 91 -3.09 -2.44 8.13
CA ALA A 91 -2.01 -1.58 8.60
C ALA A 91 -2.53 -0.18 8.98
N ALA A 92 -3.34 0.44 8.11
CA ALA A 92 -3.92 1.75 8.36
C ALA A 92 -4.79 1.78 9.62
N LEU A 93 -5.67 0.78 9.80
CA LEU A 93 -6.50 0.64 10.99
C LEU A 93 -5.65 0.47 12.26
N ALA A 94 -4.66 -0.42 12.23
CA ALA A 94 -3.77 -0.65 13.36
C ALA A 94 -2.96 0.61 13.74
N TRP A 95 -2.49 1.38 12.75
CA TRP A 95 -1.77 2.63 12.98
C TRP A 95 -2.66 3.74 13.54
N MET A 96 -3.94 3.80 13.14
CA MET A 96 -4.92 4.71 13.75
C MET A 96 -5.20 4.33 15.21
N ILE A 97 -5.43 3.04 15.49
CA ILE A 97 -5.70 2.54 16.85
C ILE A 97 -4.52 2.83 17.79
N THR A 98 -3.30 2.68 17.29
CA THR A 98 -2.07 2.96 18.09
C THR A 98 -1.71 4.45 18.15
N GLY A 99 -2.42 5.31 17.42
CA GLY A 99 -2.22 6.77 17.42
C GLY A 99 -0.95 7.24 16.70
N VAL A 100 -0.35 6.39 15.85
CA VAL A 100 0.83 6.71 15.04
C VAL A 100 0.48 7.16 13.62
N LEU A 101 -0.81 7.09 13.26
CA LEU A 101 -1.41 7.67 12.07
C LEU A 101 -2.68 8.43 12.44
N ASP A 102 -2.97 9.53 11.75
CA ASP A 102 -4.19 10.31 11.95
C ASP A 102 -5.39 9.69 11.21
N VAL A 103 -6.60 10.07 11.63
CA VAL A 103 -7.85 9.55 11.03
C VAL A 103 -7.92 9.89 9.53
N ARG A 104 -7.40 11.05 9.10
CA ARG A 104 -7.45 11.46 7.69
C ARG A 104 -6.59 10.54 6.83
N GLY A 105 -5.31 10.34 7.19
CA GLY A 105 -4.43 9.43 6.48
C GLY A 105 -4.94 7.99 6.54
N GLY A 106 -5.40 7.53 7.70
CA GLY A 106 -5.91 6.18 7.86
C GLY A 106 -7.20 5.89 7.08
N VAL A 107 -8.13 6.83 7.01
CA VAL A 107 -9.35 6.69 6.17
C VAL A 107 -8.97 6.65 4.68
N LEU A 108 -8.11 7.55 4.22
CA LEU A 108 -7.67 7.56 2.81
C LEU A 108 -7.01 6.23 2.42
N LEU A 109 -6.09 5.72 3.24
CA LEU A 109 -5.42 4.44 3.00
C LEU A 109 -6.39 3.24 3.08
N SER A 110 -7.38 3.30 3.98
CA SER A 110 -8.41 2.24 4.08
C SER A 110 -9.31 2.23 2.84
N VAL A 111 -9.77 3.40 2.38
CA VAL A 111 -10.57 3.53 1.15
C VAL A 111 -9.77 3.06 -0.07
N ALA A 112 -8.50 3.45 -0.15
CA ALA A 112 -7.59 2.98 -1.20
C ALA A 112 -7.49 1.45 -1.21
N GLY A 113 -7.22 0.83 -0.05
CA GLY A 113 -7.16 -0.63 0.07
C GLY A 113 -8.49 -1.32 -0.28
N LEU A 114 -9.64 -0.76 0.08
CA LEU A 114 -10.94 -1.31 -0.34
C LEU A 114 -11.10 -1.28 -1.87
N GLY A 115 -10.72 -0.19 -2.53
CA GLY A 115 -10.70 -0.09 -3.99
C GLY A 115 -9.80 -1.15 -4.64
N GLY A 116 -8.63 -1.41 -4.05
CA GLY A 116 -7.70 -2.39 -4.59
C GLY A 116 -8.09 -3.86 -4.33
N ILE A 117 -8.84 -4.14 -3.26
CA ILE A 117 -9.49 -5.45 -3.07
C ILE A 117 -10.50 -5.69 -4.21
N VAL A 118 -11.27 -4.67 -4.59
CA VAL A 118 -12.18 -4.76 -5.75
C VAL A 118 -11.39 -5.02 -7.03
N ALA A 119 -10.30 -4.29 -7.29
CA ALA A 119 -9.46 -4.51 -8.46
C ALA A 119 -8.82 -5.90 -8.52
N GLY A 120 -8.42 -6.45 -7.36
CA GLY A 120 -7.85 -7.80 -7.26
C GLY A 120 -8.88 -8.92 -7.43
N THR A 121 -10.12 -8.72 -6.96
CA THR A 121 -11.18 -9.73 -7.05
C THR A 121 -11.91 -9.70 -8.38
N VAL A 122 -12.16 -8.50 -8.93
CA VAL A 122 -12.72 -8.26 -10.25
C VAL A 122 -11.57 -7.88 -11.18
N ASN A 123 -10.91 -8.89 -11.76
CA ASN A 123 -9.83 -8.63 -12.70
C ASN A 123 -10.36 -7.97 -13.99
N GLN A 124 -9.47 -7.29 -14.70
CA GLN A 124 -9.81 -6.52 -15.90
C GLN A 124 -10.43 -7.34 -17.04
N GLY A 125 -10.20 -8.67 -17.08
CA GLY A 125 -10.82 -9.57 -18.05
C GLY A 125 -12.27 -9.93 -17.71
N LEU A 126 -12.68 -9.80 -16.44
CA LEU A 126 -14.06 -10.01 -16.00
C LEU A 126 -14.92 -8.76 -16.19
N ASN A 127 -14.44 -7.61 -15.71
CA ASN A 127 -15.10 -6.32 -15.89
C ASN A 127 -14.08 -5.19 -15.81
N TYR A 128 -13.73 -4.64 -16.96
CA TYR A 128 -12.71 -3.59 -17.08
C TYR A 128 -13.07 -2.33 -16.29
N GLN A 129 -14.33 -1.92 -16.29
CA GLN A 129 -14.79 -0.68 -15.65
C GLN A 129 -14.69 -0.77 -14.12
N ILE A 130 -15.18 -1.88 -13.53
CA ILE A 130 -15.09 -2.11 -12.09
C ILE A 130 -13.63 -2.25 -11.65
N HIS A 131 -12.84 -3.01 -12.41
CA HIS A 131 -11.41 -3.16 -12.15
C HIS A 131 -10.69 -1.80 -12.17
N SER A 132 -10.86 -1.04 -13.25
CA SER A 132 -10.19 0.25 -13.45
C SER A 132 -10.61 1.27 -12.40
N PHE A 133 -11.88 1.28 -12.01
CA PHE A 133 -12.35 2.13 -10.91
C PHE A 133 -11.64 1.79 -9.59
N GLY A 134 -11.59 0.50 -9.23
CA GLY A 134 -10.87 0.04 -8.04
C GLY A 134 -9.39 0.42 -8.07
N ALA A 135 -8.72 0.23 -9.21
CA ALA A 135 -7.32 0.59 -9.41
C ALA A 135 -7.10 2.11 -9.29
N MET A 136 -7.94 2.94 -9.90
CA MET A 136 -7.86 4.41 -9.79
C MET A 136 -8.02 4.88 -8.34
N VAL A 137 -8.91 4.25 -7.56
CA VAL A 137 -9.07 4.54 -6.14
C VAL A 137 -7.76 4.27 -5.38
N VAL A 138 -7.09 3.13 -5.64
CA VAL A 138 -5.77 2.84 -5.05
C VAL A 138 -4.75 3.91 -5.45
N LEU A 139 -4.61 4.16 -6.75
CA LEU A 139 -3.54 5.02 -7.28
C LEU A 139 -3.70 6.47 -6.84
N ILE A 140 -4.91 7.02 -6.82
CA ILE A 140 -5.14 8.43 -6.45
C ILE A 140 -5.32 8.59 -4.95
N VAL A 141 -6.29 7.87 -4.37
CA VAL A 141 -6.63 8.03 -2.93
C VAL A 141 -5.51 7.46 -2.07
N GLY A 142 -4.86 6.36 -2.49
CA GLY A 142 -3.71 5.79 -1.77
C GLY A 142 -2.52 6.74 -1.76
N SER A 143 -2.20 7.36 -2.91
CA SER A 143 -1.12 8.37 -2.98
C SER A 143 -1.39 9.58 -2.08
N LEU A 144 -2.62 10.09 -2.07
CA LEU A 144 -3.02 11.16 -1.15
C LEU A 144 -2.94 10.71 0.32
N GLY A 145 -3.37 9.48 0.62
CA GLY A 145 -3.25 8.88 1.95
C GLY A 145 -1.80 8.79 2.42
N ILE A 146 -0.87 8.41 1.54
CA ILE A 146 0.57 8.37 1.83
C ILE A 146 1.13 9.77 2.08
N ILE A 147 0.76 10.77 1.27
CA ILE A 147 1.19 12.18 1.47
C ILE A 147 0.75 12.67 2.86
N VAL A 148 -0.52 12.44 3.22
CA VAL A 148 -1.07 12.83 4.52
C VAL A 148 -0.38 12.07 5.65
N ALA A 149 -0.17 10.76 5.51
CA ALA A 149 0.53 9.93 6.50
C ALA A 149 1.96 10.41 6.75
N GLY A 150 2.69 10.82 5.71
CA GLY A 150 4.04 11.38 5.82
C GLY A 150 4.08 12.67 6.66
N GLY A 151 2.98 13.43 6.71
CA GLY A 151 2.84 14.62 7.55
C GLY A 151 2.74 14.35 9.05
N HIS A 152 2.54 13.09 9.47
CA HIS A 152 2.25 12.77 10.86
C HIS A 152 3.39 13.14 11.81
N ARG A 153 3.04 13.72 12.97
CA ARG A 153 3.99 14.28 13.94
C ARG A 153 4.88 13.24 14.64
N THR A 154 4.52 11.96 14.57
CA THR A 154 5.28 10.89 15.23
C THR A 154 6.43 10.34 14.37
N LEU A 155 6.51 10.76 13.11
CA LEU A 155 7.59 10.39 12.19
C LEU A 155 8.80 11.30 12.42
N ASP A 156 10.01 10.72 12.32
CA ASP A 156 11.22 11.53 12.23
C ASP A 156 11.31 12.24 10.87
N ARG A 157 12.25 13.20 10.78
CA ARG A 157 12.41 14.06 9.60
C ARG A 157 12.67 13.25 8.31
N THR A 158 13.48 12.20 8.40
CA THR A 158 13.84 11.39 7.23
C THR A 158 12.62 10.62 6.74
N SER A 159 11.94 9.87 7.62
CA SER A 159 10.74 9.13 7.25
C SER A 159 9.63 10.03 6.71
N LYS A 160 9.45 11.23 7.30
CA LYS A 160 8.49 12.23 6.81
C LYS A 160 8.78 12.63 5.36
N ILE A 161 10.02 13.03 5.06
CA ILE A 161 10.41 13.45 3.71
C ILE A 161 10.25 12.28 2.73
N THR A 162 10.76 11.09 3.09
CA THR A 162 10.70 9.91 2.23
C THR A 162 9.26 9.52 1.90
N VAL A 163 8.39 9.39 2.91
CA VAL A 163 6.99 8.98 2.70
C VAL A 163 6.23 10.02 1.90
N THR A 164 6.35 11.31 2.23
CA THR A 164 5.67 12.37 1.48
C THR A 164 6.16 12.45 0.04
N ALA A 165 7.48 12.30 -0.21
CA ALA A 165 8.04 12.28 -1.57
C ALA A 165 7.53 11.09 -2.37
N LEU A 166 7.51 9.89 -1.79
CA LEU A 166 6.96 8.70 -2.44
C LEU A 166 5.47 8.85 -2.76
N GLY A 167 4.69 9.43 -1.85
CA GLY A 167 3.28 9.74 -2.13
C GLY A 167 3.11 10.76 -3.27
N GLY A 168 3.98 11.78 -3.34
CA GLY A 168 4.01 12.73 -4.46
C GLY A 168 4.38 12.09 -5.79
N ILE A 169 5.40 11.22 -5.81
CA ILE A 169 5.81 10.44 -6.99
C ILE A 169 4.67 9.53 -7.43
N ALA A 170 4.02 8.84 -6.47
CA ALA A 170 2.90 7.97 -6.75
C ALA A 170 1.73 8.71 -7.38
N LEU A 171 1.37 9.88 -6.83
CA LEU A 171 0.29 10.72 -7.36
C LEU A 171 0.61 11.24 -8.75
N ALA A 172 1.83 11.74 -8.98
CA ALA A 172 2.25 12.22 -10.30
C ALA A 172 2.21 11.09 -11.34
N ALA A 173 2.75 9.91 -11.00
CA ALA A 173 2.70 8.73 -11.87
C ALA A 173 1.27 8.28 -12.15
N ALA A 174 0.38 8.31 -11.15
CA ALA A 174 -1.04 8.00 -11.34
C ALA A 174 -1.74 8.99 -12.30
N LEU A 175 -1.47 10.29 -12.19
CA LEU A 175 -2.02 11.30 -13.10
C LEU A 175 -1.49 11.14 -14.53
N PHE A 176 -0.20 10.82 -14.68
CA PHE A 176 0.40 10.48 -15.98
C PHE A 176 -0.20 9.21 -16.58
N PHE A 177 -0.42 8.19 -15.77
CA PHE A 177 -1.09 6.95 -16.18
C PHE A 177 -2.50 7.22 -16.71
N ILE A 178 -3.33 7.94 -15.95
CA ILE A 178 -4.72 8.26 -16.32
C ILE A 178 -4.78 9.12 -17.59
N SER A 179 -3.84 10.04 -17.75
CA SER A 179 -3.77 10.91 -18.93
C SER A 179 -3.08 10.26 -20.13
N GLY A 180 -2.58 9.02 -20.00
CA GLY A 180 -1.87 8.30 -21.06
C GLY A 180 -0.44 8.80 -21.35
N HIS A 181 0.09 9.72 -20.54
CA HIS A 181 1.44 10.25 -20.71
C HIS A 181 2.47 9.29 -20.11
N HIS A 182 3.32 8.72 -20.97
CA HIS A 182 4.32 7.75 -20.51
C HIS A 182 5.76 8.10 -20.91
N PHE A 183 6.01 9.30 -21.44
CA PHE A 183 7.35 9.90 -21.67
C PHE A 183 8.42 8.95 -22.23
N GLY A 184 8.03 8.03 -23.11
CA GLY A 184 8.95 7.03 -23.66
C GLY A 184 9.50 6.01 -22.64
N ILE A 185 8.98 5.92 -21.42
CA ILE A 185 9.26 4.83 -20.46
C ILE A 185 8.20 3.72 -20.50
N GLY A 186 7.06 3.97 -21.16
CA GLY A 186 5.99 3.00 -21.38
C GLY A 186 4.98 2.94 -20.24
N ILE A 187 3.73 2.66 -20.59
CA ILE A 187 2.59 2.81 -19.67
C ILE A 187 2.65 1.84 -18.48
N GLY A 188 3.15 0.62 -18.69
CA GLY A 188 3.35 -0.37 -17.64
C GLY A 188 4.43 0.03 -16.64
N ALA A 189 5.44 0.80 -17.07
CA ALA A 189 6.44 1.34 -16.16
C ALA A 189 5.86 2.48 -15.30
N VAL A 190 5.04 3.36 -15.90
CA VAL A 190 4.37 4.44 -15.17
C VAL A 190 3.45 3.89 -14.09
N GLU A 191 2.64 2.88 -14.41
CA GLU A 191 1.78 2.19 -13.44
C GLU A 191 2.61 1.65 -12.26
N ARG A 192 3.72 0.96 -12.54
CA ARG A 192 4.60 0.43 -11.50
C ARG A 192 5.24 1.49 -10.65
N ILE A 193 5.64 2.63 -11.22
CA ILE A 193 6.15 3.75 -10.43
C ILE A 193 5.07 4.19 -9.43
N ALA A 194 3.80 4.25 -9.85
CA ALA A 194 2.71 4.58 -8.94
C ALA A 194 2.52 3.51 -7.84
N VAL A 195 2.39 2.24 -8.23
CA VAL A 195 2.14 1.12 -7.31
C VAL A 195 3.32 0.90 -6.34
N TYR A 196 4.54 0.83 -6.85
CA TYR A 196 5.73 0.58 -6.04
C TYR A 196 6.04 1.75 -5.10
N SER A 197 5.72 2.99 -5.48
CA SER A 197 5.89 4.13 -4.57
C SER A 197 4.96 4.03 -3.37
N ILE A 198 3.70 3.61 -3.57
CA ILE A 198 2.77 3.33 -2.47
C ILE A 198 3.31 2.18 -1.61
N LEU A 199 3.71 1.07 -2.24
CA LEU A 199 4.26 -0.11 -1.55
C LEU A 199 5.46 0.25 -0.67
N VAL A 200 6.47 0.92 -1.23
CA VAL A 200 7.68 1.31 -0.50
C VAL A 200 7.34 2.27 0.62
N ALA A 201 6.44 3.24 0.40
CA ALA A 201 6.02 4.17 1.44
C ALA A 201 5.32 3.45 2.60
N THR A 202 4.46 2.47 2.31
CA THR A 202 3.81 1.63 3.33
C THR A 202 4.82 0.84 4.15
N VAL A 203 5.86 0.28 3.53
CA VAL A 203 6.95 -0.41 4.23
C VAL A 203 7.72 0.57 5.12
N VAL A 204 8.09 1.76 4.61
CA VAL A 204 8.78 2.80 5.38
C VAL A 204 7.95 3.23 6.59
N LEU A 205 6.64 3.43 6.42
CA LEU A 205 5.71 3.72 7.52
C LEU A 205 5.69 2.61 8.56
N ALA A 206 5.64 1.34 8.15
CA ALA A 206 5.67 0.20 9.07
C ALA A 206 6.90 0.23 10.00
N PHE A 207 8.09 0.44 9.43
CA PHE A 207 9.33 0.55 10.20
C PHE A 207 9.38 1.82 11.05
N ALA A 208 8.99 2.97 10.51
CA ALA A 208 8.99 4.23 11.24
C ALA A 208 8.07 4.17 12.47
N HIS A 209 6.87 3.65 12.32
CA HIS A 209 5.91 3.48 13.42
C HIS A 209 6.41 2.47 14.48
N ARG A 210 7.03 1.36 14.07
CA ARG A 210 7.67 0.42 15.01
C ARG A 210 8.81 1.06 15.80
N ASN A 211 9.62 1.89 15.15
CA ASN A 211 10.70 2.62 15.81
C ASN A 211 10.16 3.64 16.81
N THR A 212 9.09 4.36 16.47
CA THR A 212 8.41 5.26 17.41
C THR A 212 7.87 4.51 18.62
N ALA A 213 7.21 3.37 18.44
CA ALA A 213 6.70 2.55 19.54
C ALA A 213 7.81 2.10 20.49
N ARG A 214 8.96 1.66 19.95
CA ARG A 214 10.15 1.29 20.74
C ARG A 214 10.73 2.46 21.54
N ARG A 215 10.82 3.65 20.93
CA ARG A 215 11.32 4.87 21.60
C ARG A 215 10.42 5.30 22.76
N VAL A 216 9.10 5.22 22.59
CA VAL A 216 8.14 5.54 23.65
C VAL A 216 8.25 4.55 24.81
N ALA A 217 8.35 3.25 24.52
CA ALA A 217 8.52 2.22 25.55
C ALA A 217 9.83 2.40 26.34
N ALA A 218 10.94 2.67 25.66
CA ALA A 218 12.24 2.90 26.32
C ALA A 218 12.20 4.12 27.27
N ARG A 219 11.56 5.22 26.85
CA ARG A 219 11.40 6.43 27.69
C ARG A 219 10.56 6.16 28.94
N ALA A 220 9.48 5.40 28.82
CA ALA A 220 8.62 5.03 29.95
C ALA A 220 9.34 4.10 30.95
N GLY A 221 10.20 3.20 30.46
CA GLY A 221 11.04 2.35 31.31
C GLY A 221 12.05 3.15 32.14
N ALA A 222 12.75 4.11 31.51
CA ALA A 222 13.70 4.97 32.20
C ALA A 222 13.05 5.82 33.31
N THR A 223 11.86 6.38 33.06
CA THR A 223 11.13 7.17 34.07
C THR A 223 10.69 6.34 35.27
N ASN A 224 10.43 5.04 35.09
CA ASN A 224 10.08 4.15 36.19
C ASN A 224 11.31 3.75 37.04
N ASP A 225 12.50 3.67 36.46
CA ASP A 225 13.74 3.41 37.21
C ASP A 225 14.13 4.63 38.06
N ASP A 226 14.03 5.85 37.49
CA ASP A 226 14.29 7.10 38.22
C ASP A 226 13.34 7.30 39.42
N ARG A 227 12.09 6.82 39.35
CA ARG A 227 11.14 6.90 40.47
C ARG A 227 11.37 5.85 41.56
N ARG A 228 12.18 4.82 41.29
CA ARG A 228 12.50 3.74 42.24
C ARG A 228 13.81 3.98 43.00
N ARG A 229 14.60 4.98 42.58
CA ARG A 229 15.79 5.47 43.26
C ARG A 229 15.44 6.64 44.17
#